data_AF-A0A8S3TJY8-F1
#
_entry.id   AF-A0A8S3TJY8-F1
#
_cell.length_a   1.000
_cell.length_b   1.000
_cell.length_c   1.000
_cell.angle_alpha   90.00
_cell.angle_beta   90.00
_cell.angle_gamma   90.00
#
_symmetry.space_group_name_H-M   'P 1'
#
loop_
_entity.id
_entity.type
_entity.pdbx_description
1 polymer ?
#
loop_
_entity_poly.entity_id
_entity_poly.type
_entity_poly.pdbx_seq_one_letter_code
_entity_poly.pdbx_strand_id
1 'polypeptide(L)'
;MLNYFKRDKIEIIITNTMEIYNSAISKFLPTPSRSHYVFNLRDFARVVQGVLLLKPEVVPEGNEGGHKIIRLWVHEVYRVFYDRLINESDRELFFQMVKSCVETNCKEKYSNLFSHLVKEKGDQVTDDDLRSLIFGDYLSKTKDEKLYDEIMDLKELTETIERSLEDYNYEMSKAPMDLVMFRFAIEHISRISRVLKQPNGHCLLVDATKSATVESTNGDDTIEHV
;
A
#
# COMPACT_ATOMS: atom_id res chain seq x y z
N MET A 1 19.09 -12.63 -8.36
CA MET A 1 18.19 -11.49 -8.20
C MET A 1 18.46 -10.38 -9.23
N LEU A 2 19.70 -9.90 -9.40
CA LEU A 2 20.07 -8.88 -10.41
C LEU A 2 19.97 -9.32 -11.88
N ASN A 3 20.01 -10.62 -12.19
CA ASN A 3 20.02 -11.09 -13.58
C ASN A 3 18.64 -11.16 -14.25
N TYR A 4 17.54 -11.03 -13.50
CA TYR A 4 16.18 -11.17 -14.03
C TYR A 4 15.48 -9.84 -14.26
N PHE A 5 15.77 -8.84 -13.42
CA PHE A 5 15.52 -7.46 -13.76
C PHE A 5 16.45 -7.09 -14.91
N LYS A 6 15.94 -7.11 -16.15
CA LYS A 6 16.63 -6.47 -17.27
C LYS A 6 17.06 -5.09 -16.80
N ARG A 7 18.36 -4.78 -16.89
CA ARG A 7 18.99 -3.55 -16.39
C ARG A 7 18.16 -2.30 -16.71
N ASP A 8 17.61 -2.27 -17.92
CA ASP A 8 16.72 -1.23 -18.45
C ASP A 8 15.50 -0.97 -17.54
N LYS A 9 14.88 -2.01 -16.95
CA LYS A 9 13.72 -1.87 -16.07
C LYS A 9 14.08 -1.29 -14.70
N ILE A 10 15.28 -1.59 -14.17
CA ILE A 10 15.77 -0.96 -12.93
C ILE A 10 16.01 0.53 -13.16
N GLU A 11 16.65 0.88 -14.27
CA GLU A 11 16.91 2.28 -14.63
C GLU A 11 15.60 3.07 -14.78
N ILE A 12 14.57 2.47 -15.38
CA ILE A 12 13.23 3.05 -15.46
C ILE A 12 12.64 3.27 -14.05
N ILE A 13 12.69 2.27 -13.16
CA ILE A 13 12.16 2.41 -11.79
C ILE A 13 12.85 3.54 -11.02
N ILE A 14 14.19 3.61 -11.10
CA ILE A 14 14.97 4.65 -10.43
C ILE A 14 14.61 6.03 -10.98
N THR A 15 14.54 6.16 -12.31
CA THR A 15 14.19 7.39 -13.01
C THR A 15 12.79 7.86 -12.63
N ASN A 16 11.80 6.95 -12.68
CA ASN A 16 10.42 7.24 -12.32
C ASN A 16 10.28 7.63 -10.84
N THR A 17 10.97 6.92 -9.95
CA THR A 17 10.96 7.24 -8.52
C THR A 17 11.57 8.63 -8.27
N MET A 18 12.61 9.01 -9.00
CA MET A 18 13.24 10.33 -8.90
C MET A 18 12.29 11.43 -9.37
N GLU A 19 11.59 11.21 -10.49
CA GLU A 19 10.62 12.14 -11.04
C GLU A 19 9.44 12.36 -10.08
N ILE A 20 8.87 11.28 -9.52
CA ILE A 20 7.79 11.36 -8.54
C ILE A 20 8.28 12.05 -7.26
N TYR A 21 9.47 11.72 -6.78
CA TYR A 21 10.06 12.35 -5.58
C TYR A 21 10.22 13.87 -5.75
N ASN A 22 10.83 14.32 -6.85
CA ASN A 22 11.02 15.75 -7.13
C ASN A 22 9.68 16.48 -7.29
N SER A 23 8.72 15.84 -7.96
CA SER A 23 7.38 16.38 -8.13
C SER A 23 6.62 16.45 -6.81
N ALA A 24 6.78 15.45 -5.94
CA ALA A 24 6.13 15.41 -4.64
C ALA A 24 6.66 16.51 -3.71
N ILE A 25 7.98 16.70 -3.63
CA ILE A 25 8.59 17.76 -2.81
C ILE A 25 8.18 19.16 -3.28
N SER A 26 8.04 19.37 -4.59
CA SER A 26 7.67 20.67 -5.13
C SER A 26 6.18 20.99 -4.99
N LYS A 27 5.30 19.99 -5.13
CA LYS A 27 3.84 20.19 -5.13
C LYS A 27 3.19 20.03 -3.75
N PHE A 28 3.68 19.12 -2.91
CA PHE A 28 3.08 18.79 -1.62
C PHE A 28 3.86 19.43 -0.48
N LEU A 29 3.77 20.76 -0.37
CA LEU A 29 4.50 21.50 0.64
C LEU A 29 3.86 21.35 2.03
N PRO A 30 4.68 21.20 3.10
CA PRO A 30 4.17 21.15 4.45
C PRO A 30 3.56 22.50 4.84
N THR A 31 2.35 22.46 5.36
CA THR A 31 1.62 23.62 5.91
C THR A 31 1.16 23.28 7.32
N PRO A 32 0.77 24.24 8.18
CA PRO A 32 0.27 23.91 9.52
C PRO A 32 -0.87 22.88 9.52
N SER A 33 -1.77 22.93 8.53
CA SER A 33 -2.84 21.95 8.31
C SER A 33 -2.38 20.60 7.75
N ARG A 34 -1.17 20.51 7.18
CA ARG A 34 -0.59 19.33 6.52
C ARG A 34 0.89 19.17 6.89
N SER A 35 1.19 19.24 8.18
CA SER A 35 2.57 19.23 8.69
C SER A 35 3.31 17.91 8.43
N HIS A 36 2.56 16.83 8.21
CA HIS A 36 3.06 15.50 7.89
C HIS A 36 3.48 15.32 6.41
N TYR A 37 3.29 16.34 5.56
CA TYR A 37 3.73 16.33 4.15
C TYR A 37 5.23 16.64 4.04
N VAL A 38 6.06 15.93 4.80
CA VAL A 38 7.51 16.06 4.75
C VAL A 38 8.08 14.86 4.03
N PHE A 39 8.60 15.08 2.82
CA PHE A 39 9.25 14.06 2.00
C PHE A 39 10.77 14.25 2.02
N ASN A 40 11.51 13.15 2.14
CA ASN A 40 12.98 13.18 2.13
C ASN A 40 13.56 11.94 1.41
N LEU A 41 14.88 11.88 1.26
CA LEU A 41 15.56 10.79 0.54
C LEU A 41 15.31 9.39 1.13
N ARG A 42 14.89 9.28 2.40
CA ARG A 42 14.50 7.99 2.98
C ARG A 42 13.24 7.44 2.30
N ASP A 43 12.36 8.30 1.82
CA ASP A 43 11.15 7.90 1.12
C ASP A 43 11.48 7.29 -0.25
N PHE A 44 12.43 7.91 -0.97
CA PHE A 44 13.01 7.31 -2.16
C PHE A 44 13.58 5.91 -1.86
N ALA A 45 14.38 5.78 -0.81
CA ALA A 45 14.95 4.49 -0.42
C ALA A 45 13.88 3.45 -0.05
N ARG A 46 12.78 3.85 0.61
CA ARG A 46 11.67 2.97 0.98
C ARG A 46 10.92 2.41 -0.22
N VAL A 47 10.77 3.18 -1.29
CA VAL A 47 10.19 2.68 -2.55
C VAL A 47 11.08 1.60 -3.13
N VAL A 48 12.38 1.88 -3.27
CA VAL A 48 13.35 0.90 -3.80
C VAL A 48 13.40 -0.36 -2.94
N GLN A 49 13.45 -0.21 -1.61
CA GLN A 49 13.43 -1.35 -0.68
C GLN A 49 12.14 -2.17 -0.78
N GLY A 50 10.99 -1.52 -1.00
CA GLY A 50 9.71 -2.21 -1.23
C GLY A 50 9.73 -3.04 -2.51
N VAL A 51 10.24 -2.47 -3.61
CA VAL A 51 10.40 -3.19 -4.88
C VAL A 51 11.32 -4.41 -4.72
N LEU A 52 12.35 -4.32 -3.88
CA LEU A 52 13.27 -5.42 -3.59
C LEU A 52 12.67 -6.56 -2.74
N LEU A 53 11.46 -6.41 -2.19
CA LEU A 53 10.76 -7.50 -1.51
C LEU A 53 10.27 -8.58 -2.49
N LEU A 54 10.02 -8.21 -3.75
CA LEU A 54 9.60 -9.14 -4.79
C LEU A 54 10.77 -10.03 -5.19
N LYS A 55 10.59 -11.35 -5.05
CA LYS A 55 11.60 -12.31 -5.47
C LYS A 55 11.38 -12.78 -6.92
N PRO A 56 12.43 -13.18 -7.65
CA PRO A 56 12.31 -13.57 -9.06
C PRO A 56 11.37 -14.76 -9.30
N GLU A 57 11.20 -15.64 -8.31
CA GLU A 57 10.41 -16.87 -8.41
C GLU A 57 8.92 -16.59 -8.69
N VAL A 58 8.43 -15.42 -8.28
CA VAL A 58 7.04 -15.00 -8.50
C VAL A 58 6.89 -14.08 -9.72
N VAL A 59 7.95 -13.79 -10.46
CA VAL A 59 7.89 -12.92 -11.65
C VAL A 59 7.69 -13.77 -12.90
N PRO A 60 6.55 -13.62 -13.61
CA PRO A 60 6.34 -14.32 -14.87
C PRO A 60 7.38 -13.92 -15.93
N GLU A 61 7.65 -14.83 -16.87
CA GLU A 61 8.48 -14.51 -18.03
C GLU A 61 7.76 -13.56 -19.01
N GLY A 62 8.55 -12.85 -19.82
CA GLY A 62 8.04 -12.00 -20.90
C GLY A 62 7.45 -10.67 -20.44
N ASN A 63 6.46 -10.17 -21.19
CA ASN A 63 5.86 -8.85 -20.95
C ASN A 63 5.08 -8.79 -19.63
N GLU A 64 4.45 -9.90 -19.22
CA GLU A 64 3.67 -9.96 -17.98
C GLU A 64 4.53 -9.76 -16.73
N GLY A 65 5.77 -10.27 -16.71
CA GLY A 65 6.73 -9.94 -15.65
C GLY A 65 7.08 -8.46 -15.62
N GLY A 66 7.25 -7.84 -16.79
CA GLY A 66 7.45 -6.40 -16.92
C GLY A 66 6.27 -5.59 -16.37
N HIS A 67 5.03 -5.98 -16.71
CA HIS A 67 3.82 -5.35 -16.21
C HIS A 67 3.73 -5.48 -14.68
N LYS A 68 3.97 -6.68 -14.14
CA LYS A 68 3.94 -6.94 -12.69
C LYS A 68 4.93 -6.07 -11.92
N ILE A 69 6.14 -5.90 -12.45
CA ILE A 69 7.15 -5.03 -11.86
C ILE A 69 6.70 -3.56 -11.86
N ILE A 70 6.07 -3.08 -12.94
CA ILE A 70 5.54 -1.71 -13.01
C ILE A 70 4.40 -1.54 -12.00
N ARG A 71 3.49 -2.52 -11.88
CA ARG A 71 2.41 -2.50 -10.90
C ARG A 71 2.95 -2.47 -9.47
N LEU A 72 3.97 -3.28 -9.17
CA LEU A 72 4.65 -3.23 -7.88
C LEU A 72 5.25 -1.85 -7.61
N TRP A 73 5.93 -1.25 -8.58
CA TRP A 73 6.49 0.08 -8.41
C TRP A 73 5.38 1.11 -8.10
N VAL A 74 4.26 1.08 -8.83
CA VAL A 74 3.09 1.92 -8.55
C VAL A 74 2.59 1.67 -7.13
N HIS A 75 2.41 0.41 -6.73
CA HIS A 75 2.01 0.06 -5.37
C HIS A 75 2.93 0.68 -4.31
N GLU A 76 4.26 0.51 -4.44
CA GLU A 76 5.22 1.03 -3.47
C GLU A 76 5.25 2.56 -3.42
N VAL A 77 5.09 3.23 -4.56
CA VAL A 77 4.96 4.69 -4.63
C VAL A 77 3.70 5.16 -3.91
N TYR A 78 2.58 4.45 -4.07
CA TYR A 78 1.35 4.77 -3.34
C TYR A 78 1.52 4.58 -1.82
N ARG A 79 2.13 3.48 -1.38
CA ARG A 79 2.35 3.23 0.06
C ARG A 79 3.30 4.22 0.72
N VAL A 80 4.28 4.75 -0.02
CA VAL A 80 5.26 5.68 0.55
C VAL A 80 4.76 7.14 0.54
N PHE A 81 4.12 7.57 -0.55
CA PHE A 81 3.75 8.96 -0.77
C PHE A 81 2.24 9.20 -0.65
N TYR A 82 1.42 8.41 -1.37
CA TYR A 82 -0.03 8.61 -1.43
C TYR A 82 -0.71 8.40 -0.07
N ASP A 83 -0.29 7.40 0.71
CA ASP A 83 -0.87 7.11 2.04
C ASP A 83 -0.72 8.29 3.04
N ARG A 84 0.14 9.29 2.76
CA ARG A 84 0.25 10.54 3.56
C ARG A 84 -0.73 11.63 3.13
N LEU A 85 -1.33 11.53 1.95
CA LEU A 85 -2.19 12.57 1.39
C LEU A 85 -3.59 12.47 1.99
N ILE A 86 -4.08 13.59 2.52
CA ILE A 86 -5.40 13.66 3.17
C ILE A 86 -6.47 14.31 2.29
N ASN A 87 -6.07 15.25 1.41
CA ASN A 87 -7.00 15.98 0.57
C ASN A 87 -7.26 15.23 -0.74
N GLU A 88 -8.52 15.18 -1.17
CA GLU A 88 -8.92 14.57 -2.44
C GLU A 88 -8.22 15.22 -3.64
N SER A 89 -8.07 16.55 -3.63
CA SER A 89 -7.36 17.27 -4.69
C SER A 89 -5.89 16.87 -4.80
N ASP A 90 -5.22 16.63 -3.67
CA ASP A 90 -3.82 16.21 -3.64
C ASP A 90 -3.68 14.77 -4.13
N ARG A 91 -4.63 13.91 -3.75
CA ARG A 91 -4.71 12.50 -4.20
C ARG A 91 -4.92 12.40 -5.70
N GLU A 92 -5.85 13.17 -6.25
CA GLU A 92 -6.09 13.23 -7.71
C GLU A 92 -4.84 13.75 -8.44
N LEU A 93 -4.20 14.81 -7.92
CA LEU A 93 -2.95 15.32 -8.49
C LEU A 93 -1.85 14.25 -8.50
N PHE A 94 -1.73 13.49 -7.41
CA PHE A 94 -0.78 12.39 -7.31
C PHE A 94 -1.10 11.25 -8.30
N PHE A 95 -2.37 10.87 -8.42
CA PHE A 95 -2.84 9.88 -9.37
C PHE A 95 -2.43 10.26 -10.80
N GLN A 96 -2.70 11.50 -11.22
CA GLN A 96 -2.31 11.99 -12.55
C GLN A 96 -0.79 12.02 -12.75
N MET A 97 -0.02 12.37 -11.71
CA MET A 97 1.45 12.35 -11.77
C MET A 97 1.98 10.93 -12.03
N VAL A 98 1.49 9.93 -11.28
CA VAL A 98 1.93 8.54 -11.46
C VAL A 98 1.50 8.01 -12.82
N LYS A 99 0.27 8.29 -13.25
CA LYS A 99 -0.24 7.91 -14.58
C LYS A 99 0.66 8.45 -15.70
N SER A 100 0.95 9.76 -15.68
CA SER A 100 1.80 10.40 -16.69
C SER A 100 3.21 9.83 -16.71
N CYS A 101 3.79 9.53 -15.55
CA CYS A 101 5.13 8.96 -15.43
C CYS A 101 5.19 7.55 -16.05
N VAL A 102 4.18 6.70 -15.78
CA VAL A 102 4.09 5.37 -16.39
C VAL A 102 3.95 5.47 -17.90
N GLU A 103 3.03 6.28 -18.40
CA GLU A 103 2.76 6.37 -19.85
C GLU A 103 3.95 6.92 -20.64
N THR A 104 4.72 7.83 -20.04
CA THR A 104 5.88 8.48 -20.68
C THR A 104 7.14 7.60 -20.61
N ASN A 105 7.48 7.10 -19.42
CA ASN A 105 8.77 6.45 -19.20
C ASN A 105 8.71 4.94 -19.42
N CYS A 106 7.59 4.29 -19.07
CA CYS A 106 7.40 2.85 -19.31
C CYS A 106 6.89 2.57 -20.72
N LYS A 107 6.36 3.57 -21.43
CA LYS A 107 5.70 3.45 -22.75
C LYS A 107 4.55 2.43 -22.75
N GLU A 108 3.92 2.25 -21.60
CA GLU A 108 2.78 1.34 -21.41
C GLU A 108 1.53 2.15 -21.10
N LYS A 109 0.37 1.67 -21.60
CA LYS A 109 -0.92 2.29 -21.27
C LYS A 109 -1.30 1.95 -19.84
N TYR A 110 -1.66 2.95 -19.05
CA TYR A 110 -2.10 2.75 -17.67
C TYR A 110 -3.30 1.78 -17.58
N SER A 111 -4.22 1.89 -18.54
CA SER A 111 -5.38 1.00 -18.66
C SER A 111 -5.01 -0.46 -18.86
N ASN A 112 -3.93 -0.76 -19.59
CA ASN A 112 -3.53 -2.14 -19.85
C ASN A 112 -2.98 -2.80 -18.58
N LEU A 113 -2.18 -2.05 -17.82
CA LEU A 113 -1.55 -2.52 -16.59
C LEU A 113 -2.59 -2.87 -15.52
N PHE A 114 -3.61 -2.03 -15.34
CA PHE A 114 -4.57 -2.13 -14.22
C PHE A 114 -5.97 -2.58 -14.66
N SER A 115 -6.11 -3.12 -15.87
CA SER A 115 -7.39 -3.59 -16.42
C SER A 115 -8.14 -4.59 -15.54
N HIS A 116 -7.41 -5.40 -14.76
CA HIS A 116 -7.97 -6.39 -13.84
C HIS A 116 -8.51 -5.80 -12.53
N LEU A 117 -8.21 -4.53 -12.23
CA LEU A 117 -8.70 -3.83 -11.03
C LEU A 117 -10.05 -3.13 -11.26
N VAL A 118 -10.42 -2.88 -12.51
CA VAL A 118 -11.63 -2.13 -12.86
C VAL A 118 -12.86 -3.00 -12.63
N LYS A 119 -13.83 -2.46 -11.88
CA LYS A 119 -15.08 -3.17 -11.52
C LYS A 119 -15.94 -3.50 -12.74
N GLU A 120 -15.99 -2.61 -13.73
CA GLU A 120 -16.76 -2.78 -14.98
C GLU A 120 -15.86 -2.77 -16.21
N LYS A 121 -16.06 -3.74 -17.12
CA LYS A 121 -15.26 -3.87 -18.35
C LYS A 121 -15.55 -2.70 -19.30
N GLY A 122 -14.60 -1.77 -19.41
CA GLY A 122 -14.68 -0.63 -20.33
C GLY A 122 -14.49 0.73 -19.66
N ASP A 123 -14.55 0.77 -18.33
CA ASP A 123 -14.32 1.99 -17.56
C ASP A 123 -12.84 2.37 -17.49
N GLN A 124 -12.60 3.66 -17.26
CA GLN A 124 -11.25 4.17 -17.03
C GLN A 124 -10.78 3.79 -15.63
N VAL A 125 -9.50 3.43 -15.50
CA VAL A 125 -8.86 3.19 -14.20
C VAL A 125 -8.95 4.46 -13.37
N THR A 126 -9.55 4.35 -12.19
CA THR A 126 -9.66 5.43 -11.21
C THR A 126 -8.69 5.24 -10.05
N ASP A 127 -8.56 6.26 -9.21
CA ASP A 127 -7.78 6.19 -7.98
C ASP A 127 -8.33 5.17 -6.97
N ASP A 128 -9.66 4.99 -6.88
CA ASP A 128 -10.28 3.97 -5.99
C ASP A 128 -9.95 2.54 -6.43
N ASP A 129 -9.77 2.30 -7.73
CA ASP A 129 -9.39 0.98 -8.25
C ASP A 129 -7.98 0.60 -7.79
N LEU A 130 -7.06 1.57 -7.71
CA LEU A 130 -5.69 1.34 -7.25
C LEU A 130 -5.60 1.02 -5.76
N ARG A 131 -6.63 1.34 -4.96
CA ARG A 131 -6.69 0.88 -3.56
C ARG A 131 -6.78 -0.64 -3.45
N SER A 132 -7.30 -1.30 -4.49
CA SER A 132 -7.34 -2.76 -4.61
C SER A 132 -6.01 -3.36 -5.06
N LEU A 133 -5.02 -2.55 -5.46
CA LEU A 133 -3.68 -3.01 -5.78
C LEU A 133 -2.93 -3.33 -4.48
N ILE A 134 -2.94 -4.60 -4.09
CA ILE A 134 -2.32 -5.09 -2.86
C ILE A 134 -1.19 -6.07 -3.21
N PHE A 135 -0.03 -5.85 -2.60
CA PHE A 135 1.06 -6.80 -2.57
C PHE A 135 1.26 -7.29 -1.13
N GLY A 136 1.60 -8.57 -0.97
CA GLY A 136 1.82 -9.18 0.32
C GLY A 136 2.17 -10.65 0.22
N ASP A 137 2.42 -11.28 1.36
CA ASP A 137 2.86 -12.68 1.45
C ASP A 137 1.82 -13.59 2.10
N TYR A 138 0.56 -13.15 2.08
CA TYR A 138 -0.54 -13.78 2.81
C TYR A 138 -0.90 -15.17 2.29
N LEU A 139 -0.86 -15.35 0.96
CA LEU A 139 -1.44 -16.51 0.28
C LEU A 139 -0.49 -17.70 0.12
N SER A 140 0.71 -17.65 0.71
CA SER A 140 1.64 -18.78 0.59
C SER A 140 1.12 -19.98 1.39
N LYS A 141 0.97 -21.12 0.68
CA LYS A 141 0.48 -22.38 1.24
C LYS A 141 1.50 -23.06 2.16
N THR A 142 2.76 -22.66 2.10
CA THR A 142 3.85 -23.25 2.89
C THR A 142 4.39 -22.22 3.87
N LYS A 143 4.42 -22.56 5.17
CA LYS A 143 4.88 -21.65 6.24
C LYS A 143 6.31 -21.14 6.03
N ASP A 144 7.17 -21.93 5.36
CA ASP A 144 8.60 -21.65 5.23
C ASP A 144 8.97 -20.72 4.06
N GLU A 145 8.08 -20.50 3.08
CA GLU A 145 8.36 -19.63 1.93
C GLU A 145 7.19 -18.67 1.66
N LYS A 146 7.02 -17.70 2.55
CA LYS A 146 6.10 -16.58 2.32
C LYS A 146 6.74 -15.58 1.35
N LEU A 147 6.38 -15.68 0.07
CA LEU A 147 6.86 -14.80 -1.00
C LEU A 147 5.96 -13.57 -1.08
N TYR A 148 6.56 -12.39 -1.13
CA TYR A 148 5.83 -11.13 -1.34
C TYR A 148 5.38 -11.08 -2.79
N ASP A 149 4.06 -11.07 -3.02
CA ASP A 149 3.49 -11.13 -4.35
C ASP A 149 2.19 -10.30 -4.50
N GLU A 150 1.78 -10.07 -5.75
CA GLU A 150 0.52 -9.40 -6.11
C GLU A 150 -0.68 -10.27 -5.74
N ILE A 151 -1.64 -9.67 -5.03
CA ILE A 151 -2.89 -10.34 -4.65
C ILE A 151 -3.94 -10.07 -5.74
N MET A 152 -4.28 -11.11 -6.49
CA MET A 152 -5.27 -11.02 -7.58
C MET A 152 -6.71 -11.23 -7.10
N ASP A 153 -6.90 -12.00 -6.02
CA ASP A 153 -8.22 -12.28 -5.43
C ASP A 153 -8.32 -11.71 -4.00
N LEU A 154 -9.06 -10.61 -3.88
CA LEU A 154 -9.30 -9.97 -2.58
C LEU A 154 -10.19 -10.81 -1.66
N LYS A 155 -11.01 -11.71 -2.21
CA LYS A 155 -11.83 -12.62 -1.40
C LYS A 155 -10.94 -13.66 -0.72
N GLU A 156 -10.00 -14.24 -1.46
CA GLU A 156 -9.02 -15.18 -0.90
C GLU A 156 -8.17 -14.50 0.20
N LEU A 157 -7.78 -13.23 -0.01
CA LEU A 157 -7.09 -12.43 1.00
C LEU A 157 -7.95 -12.22 2.26
N THR A 158 -9.24 -11.89 2.08
CA THR A 158 -10.20 -11.71 3.18
C THR A 158 -10.28 -12.97 4.03
N GLU A 159 -10.55 -14.11 3.39
CA GLU A 159 -10.64 -15.42 4.06
C GLU A 159 -9.34 -15.79 4.80
N THR A 160 -8.19 -15.44 4.23
CA THR A 160 -6.87 -15.69 4.84
C THR A 160 -6.64 -14.82 6.09
N ILE A 161 -7.05 -13.56 6.06
CA ILE A 161 -6.95 -12.65 7.21
C ILE A 161 -7.93 -13.05 8.31
N GLU A 162 -9.16 -13.41 7.96
CA GLU A 162 -10.16 -13.92 8.92
C GLU A 162 -9.66 -15.18 9.62
N ARG A 163 -9.11 -16.14 8.87
CA ARG A 163 -8.46 -17.32 9.46
C ARG A 163 -7.31 -16.95 10.40
N SER A 164 -6.50 -15.95 10.03
CA SER A 164 -5.40 -15.48 10.88
C SER A 164 -5.91 -14.84 12.19
N LEU A 165 -7.08 -14.20 12.16
CA LEU A 165 -7.74 -13.67 13.36
C LEU A 165 -8.29 -14.79 14.24
N GLU A 166 -8.90 -15.82 13.64
CA GLU A 166 -9.37 -17.01 14.35
C GLU A 166 -8.20 -17.73 15.05
N ASP A 167 -7.09 -17.95 14.33
CA ASP A 167 -5.87 -18.53 14.88
C ASP A 167 -5.34 -17.70 16.06
N TYR A 168 -5.31 -16.37 15.92
CA TYR A 168 -4.92 -15.47 17.02
C TYR A 168 -5.85 -15.62 18.24
N ASN A 169 -7.17 -15.64 18.03
CA ASN A 169 -8.14 -15.77 19.12
C ASN A 169 -8.05 -17.13 19.82
N TYR A 170 -7.71 -18.17 19.06
CA TYR A 170 -7.47 -19.51 19.59
C TYR A 170 -6.21 -19.56 20.47
N GLU A 171 -5.09 -19.00 19.98
CA GLU A 171 -3.84 -18.95 20.75
C GLU A 171 -3.93 -17.99 21.95
N MET A 172 -4.62 -16.86 21.79
CA MET A 172 -4.67 -15.77 22.76
C MET A 172 -6.03 -15.64 23.46
N SER A 173 -6.47 -16.76 24.06
CA SER A 173 -7.76 -16.90 24.75
C SER A 173 -8.09 -15.88 25.85
N LYS A 174 -7.11 -15.14 26.37
CA LYS A 174 -7.30 -14.16 27.46
C LYS A 174 -7.78 -12.79 26.97
N ALA A 175 -7.61 -12.47 25.69
CA ALA A 175 -7.99 -11.19 25.11
C ALA A 175 -8.41 -11.40 23.65
N PRO A 176 -9.54 -12.11 23.40
CA PRO A 176 -10.03 -12.32 22.05
C PRO A 176 -10.43 -10.99 21.41
N MET A 177 -10.19 -10.88 20.11
CA MET A 177 -10.55 -9.74 19.28
C MET A 177 -11.76 -10.10 18.42
N ASP A 178 -12.86 -9.38 18.63
CA ASP A 178 -14.07 -9.47 17.79
C ASP A 178 -14.03 -8.38 16.71
N LEU A 179 -13.29 -8.64 15.65
CA LEU A 179 -13.07 -7.70 14.54
C LEU A 179 -13.73 -8.22 13.26
N VAL A 180 -14.51 -7.36 12.62
CA VAL A 180 -15.09 -7.63 11.29
C VAL A 180 -14.12 -7.18 10.21
N MET A 181 -13.75 -8.08 9.30
CA MET A 181 -12.79 -7.80 8.22
C MET A 181 -13.48 -7.22 6.98
N PHE A 182 -13.66 -5.90 6.96
CA PHE A 182 -14.08 -5.16 5.76
C PHE A 182 -12.87 -4.65 4.96
N ARG A 183 -13.10 -4.26 3.69
CA ARG A 183 -12.04 -3.81 2.74
C ARG A 183 -11.02 -2.87 3.37
N PHE A 184 -11.49 -1.86 4.10
CA PHE A 184 -10.62 -0.88 4.73
C PHE A 184 -9.75 -1.48 5.84
N ALA A 185 -10.27 -2.39 6.67
CA ALA A 185 -9.48 -3.12 7.66
C ALA A 185 -8.36 -3.93 6.99
N ILE A 186 -8.68 -4.62 5.89
CA ILE A 186 -7.72 -5.39 5.09
C ILE A 186 -6.64 -4.50 4.49
N GLU A 187 -7.01 -3.33 3.95
CA GLU A 187 -6.04 -2.34 3.46
C GLU A 187 -5.10 -1.88 4.58
N HIS A 188 -5.61 -1.60 5.78
CA HIS A 188 -4.80 -1.18 6.92
C HIS A 188 -3.84 -2.26 7.40
N ILE A 189 -4.33 -3.49 7.58
CA ILE A 189 -3.50 -4.64 7.91
C ILE A 189 -2.40 -4.82 6.86
N SER A 190 -2.75 -4.64 5.58
CA SER A 190 -1.79 -4.76 4.48
C SER A 190 -0.70 -3.70 4.53
N ARG A 191 -1.06 -2.43 4.81
CA ARG A 191 -0.10 -1.34 5.02
C ARG A 191 0.85 -1.65 6.19
N ILE A 192 0.32 -2.13 7.31
CA ILE A 192 1.10 -2.46 8.51
C ILE A 192 2.06 -3.62 8.22
N SER A 193 1.54 -4.73 7.66
CA SER A 193 2.33 -5.90 7.29
C SER A 193 3.49 -5.53 6.37
N ARG A 194 3.23 -4.70 5.34
CA ARG A 194 4.27 -4.18 4.44
C ARG A 194 5.35 -3.40 5.18
N VAL A 195 5.00 -2.54 6.14
CA VAL A 195 6.00 -1.79 6.93
C VAL A 195 6.84 -2.73 7.80
N LEU A 196 6.21 -3.68 8.48
CA LEU A 196 6.89 -4.63 9.37
C LEU A 196 7.87 -5.56 8.64
N LYS A 197 7.64 -5.80 7.34
CA LYS A 197 8.56 -6.56 6.49
C LYS A 197 9.83 -5.83 6.10
N GLN A 198 9.82 -4.50 6.14
CA GLN A 198 11.01 -3.73 5.79
C GLN A 198 12.05 -3.81 6.92
N PRO A 199 13.35 -3.89 6.60
CA PRO A 199 14.38 -3.88 7.62
C PRO A 199 14.30 -2.58 8.42
N ASN A 200 14.25 -2.68 9.75
CA ASN A 200 14.06 -1.55 10.68
C ASN A 200 12.73 -0.79 10.47
N GLY A 201 11.72 -1.46 9.93
CA GLY A 201 10.38 -0.92 9.73
C GLY A 201 9.67 -0.64 11.04
N HIS A 202 9.18 0.58 11.20
CA HIS A 202 8.32 1.01 12.29
C HIS A 202 7.23 1.93 11.72
N CYS A 203 6.01 1.81 12.23
CA CYS A 203 4.89 2.66 11.85
C CYS A 203 4.29 3.33 13.09
N LEU A 204 3.94 4.61 12.94
CA LEU A 204 3.07 5.31 13.87
C LEU A 204 1.66 5.28 13.28
N LEU A 205 0.71 4.68 13.99
CA LEU A 205 -0.70 4.71 13.63
C LEU A 205 -1.33 5.95 14.25
N VAL A 206 -1.73 6.90 13.41
CA VAL A 206 -2.45 8.10 13.83
C VAL A 206 -3.87 7.97 13.31
N ASP A 207 -4.82 7.90 14.22
CA ASP A 207 -6.24 7.94 13.89
C ASP A 207 -6.85 9.22 14.46
N ALA A 208 -7.81 9.78 13.72
CA ALA A 208 -8.58 10.93 14.16
C ALA A 208 -9.77 10.45 15.01
N THR A 209 -9.50 9.65 16.03
CA THR A 209 -10.53 9.17 16.96
C THR A 209 -10.11 9.49 18.39
N LYS A 210 -10.83 10.49 18.95
CA LYS A 210 -10.64 11.18 20.24
C LYS A 210 -9.46 12.16 20.33
N SER A 211 -9.67 13.37 19.81
CA SER A 211 -9.36 14.54 20.63
C SER A 211 -10.07 14.34 21.96
N ALA A 212 -9.31 14.25 23.05
CA ALA A 212 -9.87 14.25 24.39
C ALA A 212 -10.72 15.52 24.54
N THR A 213 -12.04 15.39 24.37
CA THR A 213 -12.95 16.33 25.01
C THR A 213 -12.78 16.02 26.47
N VAL A 214 -12.07 16.90 27.17
CA VAL A 214 -12.11 16.96 28.62
C VAL A 214 -13.56 17.33 28.95
N GLU A 215 -14.43 16.32 29.04
CA GLU A 215 -15.68 16.45 29.74
C GLU A 215 -15.29 16.68 31.20
N SER A 216 -15.45 17.93 31.64
CA SER A 216 -15.58 18.25 33.04
C SER A 216 -16.82 17.51 33.56
N THR A 217 -16.62 16.31 34.08
CA THR A 217 -17.63 15.56 34.81
C THR A 217 -17.90 16.25 36.14
N ASN A 218 -18.83 17.19 36.13
CA ASN A 218 -19.67 17.44 37.29
C ASN A 218 -20.81 16.42 37.26
N GLY A 219 -20.83 15.53 38.25
CA GLY A 219 -22.05 14.92 38.77
C GLY A 219 -22.57 13.67 38.06
N ASP A 220 -22.68 12.62 38.88
CA ASP A 220 -23.62 11.49 38.81
C ASP A 220 -23.41 10.39 37.75
N ASP A 221 -22.93 9.26 38.29
CA ASP A 221 -23.49 7.91 38.15
C ASP A 221 -24.20 7.58 36.83
N THR A 222 -23.60 6.72 36.00
CA THR A 222 -24.01 5.31 35.91
C THR A 222 -23.12 4.52 34.95
N ILE A 223 -22.97 3.26 35.33
CA ILE A 223 -22.26 2.14 34.69
C ILE A 223 -22.81 1.88 33.28
N GLU A 224 -21.93 1.70 32.29
CA GLU A 224 -22.10 0.63 31.30
C GLU A 224 -20.74 0.14 30.77
N HIS A 225 -20.64 -1.18 30.73
CA HIS A 225 -19.43 -1.98 30.53
C HIS A 225 -18.90 -1.93 29.08
N VAL A 226 -17.57 -2.02 28.95
CA VAL A 226 -16.88 -2.76 27.88
C VAL A 226 -15.95 -3.76 28.54
#